data_AF-T5KDH8-F1
#
_entry.id   AF-T5KDH8-F1
#
_cell.length_a   1.000
_cell.length_b   1.000
_cell.length_c   1.000
_cell.angle_alpha   90.00
_cell.angle_beta   90.00
_cell.angle_gamma   90.00
#
_symmetry.space_group_name_H-M   'P 1'
#
loop_
_entity.id
_entity.type
_entity.pdbx_description
1 polymer ?
#
loop_
_entity_poly.entity_id
_entity_poly.type
_entity_poly.pdbx_seq_one_letter_code
_entity_poly.pdbx_strand_id
1 'polypeptide(L)'
;MPSMNEFGNNLYSGKTSFPFVGKRRLWFIIAIALVVGSALVPLIRPIQFSIEFTGGSQFTVQAPDSLDQETATTAVQSVVPGAATKVVVVSGKDVRVQTDQMSAAETQQVGEALAEAYGVDPSDVTSSFIGPAWGENVTKQSLWGLAIFLALTFLILAIYFRTWKMSAAAIIGLLDVLVITVGVYALAGFEISPAAVIGFLTILAYSLYDTTVVFDKIRENTTEDGEKSARLFGESVNLAVNQTLVRSINTSVVAALPVGAVLFIGAFWLGAESLTDISLSIFVGILVATYSTLFVAAPLYSLFRENEPQLKARDARIREARSRAAVEV
;
A
#
# COMPACT_ATOMS: atom_id res chain seq x y z
N MET A 1 -20.37 -4.07 -28.19
CA MET A 1 -19.86 -4.26 -26.82
C MET A 1 -20.94 -3.77 -25.87
N PRO A 2 -21.31 -4.51 -24.82
CA PRO A 2 -22.30 -4.02 -23.85
C PRO A 2 -21.81 -2.72 -23.21
N SER A 3 -22.73 -1.80 -22.93
CA SER A 3 -22.41 -0.57 -22.20
C SER A 3 -21.92 -0.87 -20.78
N MET A 4 -21.15 0.02 -20.16
CA MET A 4 -20.67 -0.16 -18.78
C MET A 4 -21.82 -0.41 -17.78
N ASN A 5 -22.98 0.22 -18.03
CA ASN A 5 -24.19 0.03 -17.25
C ASN A 5 -24.81 -1.37 -17.44
N GLU A 6 -24.85 -1.89 -18.68
CA GLU A 6 -25.32 -3.26 -18.94
C GLU A 6 -24.36 -4.30 -18.34
N PHE A 7 -23.05 -4.08 -18.44
CA PHE A 7 -22.05 -4.96 -17.85
C PHE A 7 -22.16 -5.01 -16.33
N GLY A 8 -22.27 -3.85 -15.66
CA GLY A 8 -22.48 -3.78 -14.22
C GLY A 8 -23.79 -4.45 -13.76
N ASN A 9 -24.88 -4.26 -14.50
CA ASN A 9 -26.16 -4.90 -14.19
C ASN A 9 -26.11 -6.42 -14.41
N ASN A 10 -25.38 -6.89 -15.43
CA ASN A 10 -25.17 -8.32 -15.68
C ASN A 10 -24.29 -8.97 -14.60
N LEU A 11 -23.28 -8.27 -14.09
CA LEU A 11 -22.50 -8.72 -12.93
C LEU A 11 -23.35 -8.76 -11.66
N TYR A 12 -24.17 -7.72 -11.44
CA TYR A 12 -25.01 -7.62 -10.26
C TYR A 12 -26.10 -8.71 -10.20
N SER A 13 -26.74 -8.98 -11.34
CA SER A 13 -27.74 -10.04 -11.49
C SER A 13 -27.15 -11.45 -11.61
N GLY A 14 -25.82 -11.58 -11.71
CA GLY A 14 -25.14 -12.86 -11.89
C GLY A 14 -25.25 -13.47 -13.29
N LYS A 15 -25.81 -12.74 -14.28
CA LYS A 15 -25.82 -13.14 -15.70
C LYS A 15 -24.41 -13.25 -16.28
N THR A 16 -23.49 -12.45 -15.77
CA THR A 16 -22.05 -12.54 -16.04
C THR A 16 -21.35 -12.70 -14.70
N SER A 17 -20.41 -13.63 -14.60
CA SER A 17 -19.74 -13.93 -13.32
C SER A 17 -18.29 -14.31 -13.57
N PHE A 18 -17.37 -13.55 -12.99
CA PHE A 18 -15.96 -13.89 -12.92
C PHE A 18 -15.72 -14.88 -11.77
N PRO A 19 -14.99 -15.98 -12.00
CA PRO A 19 -14.78 -17.03 -11.00
C PRO A 19 -13.64 -16.67 -10.03
N PHE A 20 -13.82 -15.66 -9.19
CA PHE A 20 -12.88 -15.28 -8.13
C PHE A 20 -12.66 -16.43 -7.13
N VAL A 21 -13.74 -16.99 -6.58
CA VAL A 21 -13.67 -18.10 -5.62
C VAL A 21 -13.33 -19.41 -6.33
N GLY A 22 -13.89 -19.64 -7.53
CA GLY A 22 -13.65 -20.85 -8.32
C GLY A 22 -12.18 -21.02 -8.73
N LYS A 23 -11.48 -19.92 -9.02
CA LYS A 23 -10.04 -19.91 -9.37
C LYS A 23 -9.12 -19.52 -8.22
N ARG A 24 -9.57 -19.57 -6.97
CA ARG A 24 -8.80 -19.15 -5.78
C ARG A 24 -7.38 -19.73 -5.69
N ARG A 25 -7.13 -20.96 -6.16
CA ARG A 25 -5.77 -21.54 -6.17
C ARG A 25 -4.81 -20.71 -7.03
N LEU A 26 -5.24 -20.27 -8.21
CA LEU A 26 -4.45 -19.42 -9.09
C LEU A 26 -4.15 -18.08 -8.40
N TRP A 27 -5.18 -17.46 -7.82
CA TRP A 27 -5.03 -16.16 -7.15
C TRP A 27 -4.16 -16.23 -5.91
N PHE A 28 -4.26 -17.30 -5.11
CA PHE A 28 -3.36 -17.51 -3.98
C PHE A 28 -1.92 -17.78 -4.41
N ILE A 29 -1.69 -18.51 -5.51
CA ILE A 29 -0.33 -18.68 -6.05
C ILE A 29 0.24 -17.32 -6.48
N ILE A 30 -0.55 -16.50 -7.19
CA ILE A 30 -0.12 -15.15 -7.60
C ILE A 30 0.15 -14.27 -6.37
N ALA A 31 -0.77 -14.24 -5.40
CA ALA A 31 -0.60 -13.47 -4.16
C ALA A 31 0.64 -13.89 -3.38
N ILE A 32 0.84 -15.19 -3.16
CA ILE A 32 2.03 -15.72 -2.48
C ILE A 32 3.29 -15.37 -3.27
N ALA A 33 3.28 -15.50 -4.61
CA ALA A 33 4.43 -15.13 -5.43
C ALA A 33 4.75 -13.63 -5.32
N LEU A 34 3.74 -12.76 -5.29
CA LEU A 34 3.92 -11.32 -5.11
C LEU A 34 4.44 -11.00 -3.70
N VAL A 35 3.84 -11.56 -2.65
CA VAL A 35 4.26 -11.36 -1.26
C VAL A 35 5.67 -11.86 -1.03
N VAL A 36 5.99 -13.08 -1.46
CA VAL A 36 7.34 -13.66 -1.34
C VAL A 36 8.32 -12.88 -2.20
N GLY A 37 7.96 -12.54 -3.43
CA GLY A 37 8.79 -11.70 -4.31
C GLY A 37 9.14 -10.38 -3.63
N SER A 38 8.13 -9.65 -3.15
CA SER A 38 8.28 -8.39 -2.40
C SER A 38 9.09 -8.54 -1.13
N ALA A 39 8.90 -9.62 -0.35
CA ALA A 39 9.65 -9.87 0.88
C ALA A 39 11.12 -10.26 0.64
N LEU A 40 11.47 -10.76 -0.56
CA LEU A 40 12.83 -11.10 -0.94
C LEU A 40 13.60 -9.92 -1.57
N VAL A 41 12.90 -8.88 -2.06
CA VAL A 41 13.55 -7.67 -2.61
C VAL A 41 14.61 -7.08 -1.67
N PRO A 42 14.37 -6.94 -0.35
CA PRO A 42 15.35 -6.41 0.59
C PRO A 42 16.70 -7.14 0.63
N LEU A 43 16.75 -8.42 0.19
CA LEU A 43 18.00 -9.20 0.13
C LEU A 43 18.92 -8.74 -1.00
N ILE A 44 18.38 -8.14 -2.05
CA ILE A 44 19.12 -7.67 -3.23
C ILE A 44 19.26 -6.15 -3.21
N ARG A 45 18.22 -5.45 -2.75
CA ARG A 45 18.13 -3.99 -2.64
C ARG A 45 17.65 -3.63 -1.23
N PRO A 46 18.55 -3.23 -0.32
CA PRO A 46 18.17 -2.85 1.03
C PRO A 46 17.12 -1.75 1.03
N ILE A 47 16.16 -1.86 1.95
CA ILE A 47 15.16 -0.82 2.18
C ILE A 47 15.88 0.45 2.61
N GLN A 48 15.68 1.52 1.85
CA GLN A 48 16.22 2.84 2.16
C GLN A 48 15.26 3.53 3.13
N PHE A 49 15.75 3.90 4.30
CA PHE A 49 15.00 4.71 5.26
C PHE A 49 15.49 6.14 5.18
N SER A 50 14.57 7.10 5.29
CA SER A 50 14.96 8.51 5.30
C SER A 50 15.67 8.89 6.60
N ILE A 51 16.37 10.03 6.59
CA ILE A 51 17.12 10.55 7.74
C ILE A 51 16.24 10.79 8.98
N GLU A 52 14.92 10.95 8.82
CA GLU A 52 13.97 11.02 9.93
C GLU A 52 13.86 9.72 10.74
N PHE A 53 14.24 8.57 10.16
CA PHE A 53 14.29 7.28 10.86
C PHE A 53 15.70 6.90 11.29
N THR A 54 16.70 7.13 10.45
CA THR A 54 18.10 6.73 10.72
C THR A 54 18.89 7.78 11.52
N GLY A 55 18.40 9.02 11.54
CA GLY A 55 19.19 10.19 11.94
C GLY A 55 20.16 10.60 10.83
N GLY A 56 20.48 11.89 10.77
CA GLY A 56 21.33 12.45 9.72
C GLY A 56 21.45 13.96 9.76
N SER A 57 22.23 14.51 8.84
CA SER A 57 22.34 15.96 8.61
C SER A 57 21.66 16.32 7.30
N GLN A 58 21.01 17.48 7.28
CA GLN A 58 20.41 18.05 6.08
C GLN A 58 20.88 19.48 5.90
N PHE A 59 21.30 19.80 4.68
CA PHE A 59 21.69 21.13 4.25
C PHE A 59 20.71 21.61 3.18
N THR A 60 20.38 22.90 3.19
CA THR A 60 19.63 23.54 2.10
C THR A 60 20.39 24.79 1.68
N VAL A 61 20.86 24.75 0.44
CA VAL A 61 21.50 25.87 -0.27
C VAL A 61 20.39 26.63 -0.99
N GLN A 62 20.16 27.88 -0.58
CA GLN A 62 19.07 28.69 -1.13
C GLN A 62 19.48 29.32 -2.46
N ALA A 63 18.64 29.13 -3.48
CA ALA A 63 18.76 29.79 -4.79
C ALA A 63 20.19 29.90 -5.39
N PRO A 64 21.01 28.82 -5.43
CA PRO A 64 22.30 28.90 -6.09
C PRO A 64 22.16 29.10 -7.61
N ASP A 65 23.18 29.68 -8.23
CA ASP A 65 23.21 29.90 -9.70
C ASP A 65 23.21 28.58 -10.50
N SER A 66 23.73 27.50 -9.89
CA SER A 66 23.73 26.14 -10.43
C SER A 66 22.94 25.21 -9.53
N LEU A 67 22.11 24.36 -10.13
CA LEU A 67 21.36 23.30 -9.44
C LEU A 67 22.03 21.92 -9.61
N ASP A 68 23.30 21.90 -9.98
CA ASP A 68 24.04 20.67 -10.25
C ASP A 68 24.24 19.82 -8.99
N GLN A 69 23.65 18.63 -8.98
CA GLN A 69 23.65 17.74 -7.83
C GLN A 69 25.03 17.11 -7.55
N GLU A 70 25.87 16.96 -8.58
CA GLU A 70 27.21 16.41 -8.46
C GLU A 70 28.13 17.36 -7.68
N THR A 71 27.97 18.67 -7.89
CA THR A 71 28.65 19.73 -7.12
C THR A 71 28.40 19.57 -5.61
N ALA A 72 27.14 19.41 -5.19
CA ALA A 72 26.83 19.17 -3.77
C ALA A 72 27.47 17.90 -3.23
N THR A 73 27.40 16.79 -3.99
CA THR A 73 27.97 15.51 -3.57
C THR A 73 29.48 15.61 -3.38
N THR A 74 30.17 16.26 -4.32
CA THR A 74 31.61 16.48 -4.27
C THR A 74 32.02 17.38 -3.10
N ALA A 75 31.25 18.44 -2.84
CA ALA A 75 31.49 19.34 -1.71
C ALA A 75 31.36 18.64 -0.35
N VAL A 76 30.37 17.74 -0.19
CA VAL A 76 30.27 16.94 1.04
C VAL A 76 31.44 15.96 1.17
N GLN A 77 31.78 15.26 0.08
CA GLN A 77 32.82 14.22 0.10
C GLN A 77 34.24 14.78 0.25
N SER A 78 34.47 16.06 -0.06
CA SER A 78 35.75 16.73 0.19
C SER A 78 36.03 16.90 1.69
N VAL A 79 34.98 17.04 2.50
CA VAL A 79 35.05 17.18 3.96
C VAL A 79 34.96 15.81 4.64
N VAL A 80 33.99 14.98 4.23
CA VAL A 80 33.78 13.63 4.79
C VAL A 80 33.84 12.60 3.66
N PRO A 81 35.04 12.05 3.38
CA PRO A 81 35.22 11.06 2.32
C PRO A 81 34.35 9.83 2.53
N GLY A 82 33.59 9.45 1.50
CA GLY A 82 32.72 8.27 1.52
C GLY A 82 31.37 8.47 2.19
N ALA A 83 31.01 9.69 2.59
CA ALA A 83 29.67 9.99 3.09
C ALA A 83 28.60 9.69 2.01
N ALA A 84 27.53 9.02 2.40
CA ALA A 84 26.37 8.88 1.54
C ALA A 84 25.66 10.24 1.42
N THR A 85 25.36 10.66 0.19
CA THR A 85 24.71 11.93 -0.10
C THR A 85 23.48 11.69 -0.96
N LYS A 86 22.35 12.24 -0.53
CA LYS A 86 21.16 12.37 -1.36
C LYS A 86 20.97 13.85 -1.66
N VAL A 87 21.02 14.21 -2.94
CA VAL A 87 20.87 15.60 -3.38
C VAL A 87 19.60 15.72 -4.21
N VAL A 88 18.81 16.74 -3.91
CA VAL A 88 17.53 16.99 -4.55
C VAL A 88 17.32 18.48 -4.77
N VAL A 89 16.68 18.82 -5.89
CA VAL A 89 16.31 20.20 -6.19
C VAL A 89 14.91 20.44 -5.65
N VAL A 90 14.78 21.40 -4.74
CA VAL A 90 13.52 21.76 -4.08
C VAL A 90 12.91 22.97 -4.79
N SER A 91 11.64 22.81 -5.22
CA SER A 91 10.88 23.87 -5.89
C SER A 91 11.57 24.48 -7.13
N GLY A 92 12.49 23.74 -7.76
CA GLY A 92 13.25 24.20 -8.92
C GLY A 92 14.25 25.33 -8.63
N LYS A 93 14.53 25.64 -7.36
CA LYS A 93 15.37 26.79 -6.98
C LYS A 93 16.42 26.48 -5.91
N ASP A 94 16.11 25.62 -4.93
CA ASP A 94 17.01 25.36 -3.81
C ASP A 94 17.65 23.98 -4.00
N VAL A 95 18.87 23.79 -3.52
CA VAL A 95 19.51 22.46 -3.49
C VAL A 95 19.51 21.97 -2.06
N ARG A 96 18.86 20.83 -1.83
CA ARG A 96 18.86 20.15 -0.55
C ARG A 96 19.77 18.93 -0.61
N VAL A 97 20.62 18.81 0.40
CA VAL A 97 21.60 17.74 0.56
C VAL A 97 21.32 17.03 1.87
N GLN A 98 21.11 15.73 1.84
CA GLN A 98 20.97 14.90 3.03
C GLN A 98 22.15 13.94 3.13
N THR A 99 22.66 13.76 4.33
CA THR A 99 23.83 12.93 4.63
C THR A 99 23.57 12.07 5.86
N ASP A 100 24.45 11.11 6.08
CA ASP A 100 24.58 10.43 7.38
C ASP A 100 24.85 11.43 8.51
N GLN A 101 24.78 10.96 9.76
CA GLN A 101 25.02 11.78 10.93
C GLN A 101 26.43 12.38 10.92
N MET A 102 26.53 13.68 11.13
CA MET A 102 27.79 14.41 11.20
C MET A 102 27.98 15.04 12.57
N SER A 103 29.23 15.23 12.98
CA SER A 103 29.56 16.08 14.12
C SER A 103 29.23 17.55 13.82
N ALA A 104 29.14 18.38 14.86
CA ALA A 104 28.92 19.82 14.69
C ALA A 104 30.02 20.49 13.86
N ALA A 105 31.27 20.04 14.02
CA ALA A 105 32.41 20.55 13.26
C ALA A 105 32.35 20.17 11.79
N GLU A 106 32.03 18.90 11.48
CA GLU A 106 31.84 18.44 10.10
C GLU A 106 30.64 19.13 9.46
N THR A 107 29.53 19.32 10.19
CA THR A 107 28.35 20.03 9.69
C THR A 107 28.70 21.46 9.28
N GLN A 108 29.48 22.16 10.10
CA GLN A 108 29.94 23.51 9.77
C GLN A 108 30.84 23.52 8.53
N GLN A 109 31.85 22.63 8.49
CA GLN A 109 32.78 22.55 7.36
C GLN A 109 32.07 22.18 6.04
N VAL A 110 31.08 21.29 6.09
CA VAL A 110 30.26 20.94 4.93
C VAL A 110 29.40 22.12 4.48
N GLY A 111 28.83 22.88 5.43
CA GLY A 111 28.09 24.10 5.11
C GLY A 111 28.96 25.13 4.37
N GLU A 112 30.19 25.34 4.84
CA GLU A 112 31.17 26.23 4.22
C GLU A 112 31.60 25.72 2.83
N ALA A 113 31.88 24.42 2.70
CA ALA A 113 32.24 23.80 1.42
C ALA A 113 31.10 23.87 0.39
N LEU A 114 29.85 23.71 0.82
CA LEU A 114 28.67 23.88 -0.03
C LEU A 114 28.52 25.34 -0.47
N ALA A 115 28.73 26.30 0.44
CA ALA A 115 28.67 27.73 0.11
C ALA A 115 29.72 28.09 -0.96
N GLU A 116 30.96 27.63 -0.78
CA GLU A 116 32.04 27.85 -1.74
C GLU A 116 31.77 27.18 -3.10
N ALA A 117 31.33 25.92 -3.09
CA ALA A 117 31.09 25.15 -4.30
C ALA A 117 29.96 25.73 -5.18
N TYR A 118 28.93 26.30 -4.54
CA TYR A 118 27.82 26.96 -5.24
C TYR A 118 27.99 28.47 -5.43
N GLY A 119 29.06 29.06 -4.87
CA GLY A 119 29.33 30.49 -4.94
C GLY A 119 28.29 31.37 -4.22
N VAL A 120 27.66 30.83 -3.17
CA VAL A 120 26.65 31.56 -2.35
C VAL A 120 27.26 32.04 -1.03
N ASP A 121 26.57 32.96 -0.35
CA ASP A 121 26.98 33.36 0.99
C ASP A 121 26.75 32.20 1.98
N PRO A 122 27.65 31.96 2.97
CA PRO A 122 27.43 30.95 3.99
C PRO A 122 26.10 31.09 4.75
N SER A 123 25.54 32.29 4.84
CA SER A 123 24.22 32.56 5.43
C SER A 123 23.05 32.03 4.60
N ASP A 124 23.25 31.78 3.31
CA ASP A 124 22.27 31.14 2.41
C ASP A 124 22.31 29.60 2.50
N VAL A 125 23.25 29.04 3.26
CA VAL A 125 23.32 27.61 3.56
C VAL A 125 22.76 27.35 4.95
N THR A 126 21.60 26.70 5.00
CA THR A 126 20.97 26.30 6.26
C THR A 126 21.25 24.83 6.55
N SER A 127 21.60 24.50 7.79
CA SER A 127 21.81 23.13 8.24
C SER A 127 20.79 22.75 9.32
N SER A 128 20.20 21.56 9.22
CA SER A 128 19.38 20.94 10.25
C SER A 128 19.89 19.54 10.56
N PHE A 129 19.96 19.18 11.84
CA PHE A 129 20.41 17.88 12.30
C PHE A 129 19.25 17.10 12.92
N ILE A 130 19.10 15.83 12.51
CA ILE A 130 18.15 14.90 13.09
C ILE A 130 18.93 13.91 13.94
N GLY A 131 18.77 14.03 15.26
CA GLY A 131 19.47 13.19 16.21
C GLY A 131 18.98 11.74 16.22
N PRO A 132 19.86 10.77 16.51
CA PRO A 132 19.50 9.34 16.53
C PRO A 132 18.35 9.02 17.50
N ALA A 133 18.25 9.73 18.63
CA ALA A 133 17.14 9.55 19.58
C ALA A 133 15.79 9.95 18.97
N TRP A 134 15.76 10.95 18.08
CA TRP A 134 14.53 11.30 17.35
C TRP A 134 14.15 10.19 16.39
N GLY A 135 15.10 9.72 15.57
CA GLY A 135 14.86 8.63 14.62
C GLY A 135 14.40 7.34 15.28
N GLU A 136 15.02 6.96 16.40
CA GLU A 136 14.60 5.79 17.19
C GLU A 136 13.17 5.95 17.72
N ASN A 137 12.83 7.13 18.24
CA ASN A 137 11.49 7.40 18.75
C ASN A 137 10.43 7.39 17.64
N VAL A 138 10.71 8.03 16.50
CA VAL A 138 9.80 8.06 15.34
C VAL A 138 9.59 6.66 14.77
N THR A 139 10.66 5.86 14.66
CA THR A 139 10.58 4.45 14.24
C THR A 139 9.67 3.65 15.17
N LYS A 140 9.92 3.73 16.49
CA LYS A 140 9.12 3.03 17.50
C LYS A 140 7.65 3.45 17.45
N GLN A 141 7.38 4.75 17.37
CA GLN A 141 6.01 5.26 17.29
C GLN A 141 5.29 4.81 16.02
N SER A 142 5.98 4.76 14.89
CA SER A 142 5.42 4.28 13.62
C SER A 142 5.05 2.79 13.69
N LEU A 143 5.92 1.97 14.27
CA LEU A 143 5.66 0.53 14.48
C LEU A 143 4.51 0.30 15.46
N TRP A 144 4.47 1.02 16.58
CA TRP A 144 3.35 0.96 17.53
C TRP A 144 2.04 1.42 16.89
N GLY A 145 2.08 2.51 16.11
CA GLY A 145 0.92 3.02 15.38
C GLY A 145 0.34 1.98 14.43
N LEU A 146 1.19 1.30 13.64
CA LEU A 146 0.78 0.23 12.75
C LEU A 146 0.21 -0.98 13.52
N ALA A 147 0.88 -1.42 14.59
CA ALA A 147 0.43 -2.56 15.38
C ALA A 147 -0.93 -2.29 16.06
N ILE A 148 -1.10 -1.10 16.64
CA ILE A 148 -2.35 -0.66 17.26
C ILE A 148 -3.45 -0.55 16.20
N PHE A 149 -3.15 0.02 15.03
CA PHE A 149 -4.09 0.11 13.91
C PHE A 149 -4.59 -1.27 13.48
N LEU A 150 -3.69 -2.24 13.25
CA LEU A 150 -4.06 -3.60 12.85
C LEU A 150 -4.86 -4.33 13.95
N ALA A 151 -4.46 -4.17 15.22
CA ALA A 151 -5.15 -4.78 16.35
C ALA A 151 -6.57 -4.22 16.54
N LEU A 152 -6.73 -2.89 16.53
CA LEU A 152 -8.02 -2.23 16.63
C LEU A 152 -8.91 -2.56 15.43
N THR A 153 -8.35 -2.58 14.22
CA THR A 153 -9.07 -3.00 13.01
C THR A 153 -9.59 -4.43 13.16
N PHE A 154 -8.75 -5.37 13.60
CA PHE A 154 -9.17 -6.74 13.83
C PHE A 154 -10.32 -6.84 14.83
N LEU A 155 -10.21 -6.15 15.98
CA LEU A 155 -11.22 -6.15 17.03
C LEU A 155 -12.54 -5.55 16.55
N ILE A 156 -12.50 -4.36 15.91
CA ILE A 156 -13.69 -3.69 15.40
C ILE A 156 -14.39 -4.56 14.36
N LEU A 157 -13.64 -5.13 13.40
CA LEU A 157 -14.22 -6.04 12.41
C LEU A 157 -14.80 -7.30 13.05
N ALA A 158 -14.15 -7.84 14.10
CA ALA A 158 -14.62 -9.05 14.77
C ALA A 158 -15.96 -8.81 15.46
N ILE A 159 -16.11 -7.65 16.10
CA ILE A 159 -17.36 -7.20 16.72
C ILE A 159 -18.41 -6.91 15.63
N TYR A 160 -18.06 -6.14 14.62
CA TYR A 160 -18.96 -5.70 13.55
C TYR A 160 -19.54 -6.87 12.75
N PHE A 161 -18.68 -7.78 12.29
CA PHE A 161 -19.09 -8.94 11.49
C PHE A 161 -19.54 -10.14 12.32
N ARG A 162 -19.42 -10.07 13.66
CA ARG A 162 -19.71 -11.16 14.61
C ARG A 162 -19.01 -12.48 14.27
N THR A 163 -17.96 -12.42 13.46
CA THR A 163 -17.25 -13.59 12.92
C THR A 163 -15.76 -13.26 12.81
N TRP A 164 -14.94 -13.86 13.68
CA TRP A 164 -13.49 -13.63 13.67
C TRP A 164 -12.81 -14.03 12.34
N LYS A 165 -13.40 -14.97 11.59
CA LYS A 165 -12.89 -15.42 10.29
C LYS A 165 -12.95 -14.32 9.21
N MET A 166 -13.98 -13.47 9.25
CA MET A 166 -14.02 -12.29 8.37
C MET A 166 -12.87 -11.34 8.74
N SER A 167 -12.73 -11.01 10.02
CA SER A 167 -11.63 -10.15 10.48
C SER A 167 -10.27 -10.70 10.12
N ALA A 168 -10.03 -12.00 10.29
CA ALA A 168 -8.79 -12.65 9.91
C ALA A 168 -8.50 -12.54 8.41
N ALA A 169 -9.50 -12.80 7.56
CA ALA A 169 -9.35 -12.66 6.11
C ALA A 169 -9.08 -11.20 5.68
N ALA A 170 -9.73 -10.23 6.31
CA ALA A 170 -9.49 -8.80 6.07
C ALA A 170 -8.08 -8.39 6.49
N ILE A 171 -7.62 -8.78 7.69
CA ILE A 171 -6.25 -8.46 8.15
C ILE A 171 -5.20 -9.10 7.25
N ILE A 172 -5.39 -10.35 6.80
CA ILE A 172 -4.45 -10.99 5.88
C ILE A 172 -4.40 -10.23 4.54
N GLY A 173 -5.54 -9.75 4.04
CA GLY A 173 -5.58 -8.85 2.89
C GLY A 173 -4.82 -7.55 3.12
N LEU A 174 -5.00 -6.90 4.27
CA LEU A 174 -4.25 -5.68 4.62
C LEU A 174 -2.73 -5.92 4.71
N LEU A 175 -2.31 -7.08 5.24
CA LEU A 175 -0.89 -7.45 5.30
C LEU A 175 -0.33 -7.72 3.89
N ASP A 176 -1.10 -8.36 3.01
CA ASP A 176 -0.75 -8.53 1.60
C ASP A 176 -0.54 -7.17 0.92
N VAL A 177 -1.45 -6.21 1.12
CA VAL A 177 -1.29 -4.83 0.62
C VAL A 177 -0.02 -4.17 1.14
N LEU A 178 0.22 -4.24 2.45
CA LEU A 178 1.38 -3.61 3.08
C LEU A 178 2.70 -4.20 2.58
N VAL A 179 2.84 -5.53 2.58
CA VAL A 179 4.07 -6.20 2.17
C VAL A 179 4.38 -5.96 0.70
N ILE A 180 3.37 -6.03 -0.17
CA ILE A 180 3.58 -5.78 -1.60
C ILE A 180 3.97 -4.32 -1.82
N THR A 181 3.30 -3.37 -1.16
CA THR A 181 3.62 -1.93 -1.28
C THR A 181 5.04 -1.62 -0.82
N VAL A 182 5.46 -2.15 0.34
CA VAL A 182 6.84 -2.00 0.85
C VAL A 182 7.85 -2.65 -0.08
N GLY A 183 7.55 -3.82 -0.65
CA GLY A 183 8.43 -4.47 -1.62
C GLY A 183 8.59 -3.67 -2.91
N VAL A 184 7.53 -3.02 -3.39
CA VAL A 184 7.60 -2.11 -4.56
C VAL A 184 8.48 -0.91 -4.25
N TYR A 185 8.38 -0.34 -3.04
CA TYR A 185 9.27 0.72 -2.57
C TYR A 185 10.74 0.31 -2.58
N ALA A 186 11.03 -0.84 -1.96
CA ALA A 186 12.39 -1.39 -1.90
C ALA A 186 12.95 -1.67 -3.32
N LEU A 187 12.10 -2.17 -4.23
CA LEU A 187 12.52 -2.53 -5.58
C LEU A 187 12.86 -1.31 -6.41
N ALA A 188 12.04 -0.27 -6.31
CA ALA A 188 12.25 1.00 -7.00
C ALA A 188 13.37 1.84 -6.35
N GLY A 189 13.83 1.48 -5.15
CA GLY A 189 14.84 2.23 -4.42
C GLY A 189 14.31 3.52 -3.81
N PHE A 190 13.00 3.61 -3.59
CA PHE A 190 12.40 4.75 -2.90
C PHE A 190 12.63 4.64 -1.40
N GLU A 191 12.82 5.80 -0.78
CA GLU A 191 12.98 5.89 0.66
C GLU A 191 11.64 5.77 1.38
N ILE A 192 11.65 5.07 2.50
CA ILE A 192 10.55 5.06 3.44
C ILE A 192 10.78 6.22 4.41
N SER A 193 10.02 7.30 4.21
CA SER A 193 9.95 8.45 5.11
C SER A 193 8.72 8.39 6.01
N PRO A 194 8.64 9.18 7.10
CA PRO A 194 7.43 9.29 7.90
C PRO A 194 6.21 9.67 7.06
N ALA A 195 6.42 10.47 6.02
CA ALA A 195 5.42 10.81 5.03
C ALA A 195 4.92 9.58 4.27
N ALA A 196 5.83 8.71 3.80
CA ALA A 196 5.46 7.43 3.18
C ALA A 196 4.67 6.51 4.14
N VAL A 197 5.02 6.48 5.43
CA VAL A 197 4.27 5.72 6.44
C VAL A 197 2.84 6.25 6.61
N ILE A 198 2.65 7.58 6.61
CA ILE A 198 1.30 8.18 6.58
C ILE A 198 0.54 7.70 5.34
N GLY A 199 1.20 7.66 4.18
CA GLY A 199 0.63 7.11 2.95
C GLY A 199 0.22 5.63 3.09
N PHE A 200 1.08 4.79 3.69
CA PHE A 200 0.77 3.38 3.97
C PHE A 200 -0.46 3.22 4.88
N LEU A 201 -0.54 3.97 5.98
CA LEU A 201 -1.71 3.92 6.87
C LEU A 201 -2.98 4.41 6.17
N THR A 202 -2.86 5.44 5.34
CA THR A 202 -3.97 5.99 4.56
C THR A 202 -4.51 4.94 3.58
N ILE A 203 -3.64 4.24 2.85
CA ILE A 203 -4.11 3.19 1.96
C ILE A 203 -4.72 2.00 2.72
N LEU A 204 -4.15 1.60 3.85
CA LEU A 204 -4.74 0.50 4.63
C LEU A 204 -6.16 0.85 5.09
N ALA A 205 -6.40 2.09 5.53
CA ALA A 205 -7.75 2.57 5.87
C ALA A 205 -8.69 2.56 4.65
N TYR A 206 -8.19 2.98 3.48
CA TYR A 206 -8.94 2.96 2.23
C TYR A 206 -9.27 1.53 1.76
N SER A 207 -8.30 0.61 1.80
CA SER A 207 -8.46 -0.81 1.49
C SER A 207 -9.47 -1.48 2.42
N LEU A 208 -9.46 -1.10 3.71
CA LEU A 208 -10.43 -1.56 4.68
C LEU A 208 -11.86 -1.15 4.29
N TYR A 209 -12.08 0.06 3.79
CA TYR A 209 -13.40 0.52 3.35
C TYR A 209 -13.94 -0.30 2.17
N ASP A 210 -13.10 -0.66 1.20
CA ASP A 210 -13.52 -1.54 0.11
C ASP A 210 -13.81 -2.96 0.63
N THR A 211 -12.92 -3.49 1.47
CA THR A 211 -13.07 -4.81 2.09
C THR A 211 -14.36 -4.94 2.90
N THR A 212 -14.72 -3.92 3.69
CA THR A 212 -15.95 -3.97 4.50
C THR A 212 -17.20 -4.04 3.63
N VAL A 213 -17.26 -3.30 2.52
CA VAL A 213 -18.43 -3.35 1.63
C VAL A 213 -18.53 -4.68 0.88
N VAL A 214 -17.41 -5.23 0.40
CA VAL A 214 -17.39 -6.58 -0.18
C VAL A 214 -17.86 -7.61 0.84
N PHE A 215 -17.40 -7.49 2.10
CA PHE A 215 -17.73 -8.44 3.16
C PHE A 215 -19.17 -8.30 3.66
N ASP A 216 -19.71 -7.08 3.70
CA ASP A 216 -21.14 -6.87 3.95
C ASP A 216 -21.98 -7.51 2.85
N LYS A 217 -21.59 -7.38 1.57
CA LYS A 217 -22.31 -8.04 0.49
C LYS A 217 -22.19 -9.56 0.56
N ILE A 218 -21.03 -10.09 0.99
CA ILE A 218 -20.87 -11.52 1.26
C ILE A 218 -21.81 -11.96 2.39
N ARG A 219 -21.89 -11.19 3.49
CA ARG A 219 -22.81 -11.48 4.60
C ARG A 219 -24.25 -11.45 4.14
N GLU A 220 -24.66 -10.44 3.36
CA GLU A 220 -25.99 -10.34 2.75
C GLU A 220 -26.30 -11.60 1.92
N ASN A 221 -25.46 -11.91 0.93
CA ASN A 221 -25.64 -13.07 0.05
C ASN A 221 -25.51 -14.44 0.73
N THR A 222 -24.95 -14.52 1.94
CA THR A 222 -24.84 -15.79 2.68
C THR A 222 -25.88 -15.91 3.78
N THR A 223 -26.48 -14.80 4.23
CA THR A 223 -27.49 -14.75 5.29
C THR A 223 -28.91 -14.64 4.71
N GLU A 224 -29.15 -13.76 3.74
CA GLU A 224 -30.46 -13.56 3.09
C GLU A 224 -30.86 -14.75 2.22
N ASP A 225 -29.87 -15.38 1.60
CA ASP A 225 -30.02 -16.63 0.86
C ASP A 225 -30.46 -17.81 1.76
N GLY A 226 -30.14 -17.75 3.06
CA GLY A 226 -30.54 -18.73 4.07
C GLY A 226 -30.28 -20.21 3.69
N GLU A 227 -31.11 -21.10 4.24
CA GLU A 227 -31.18 -22.54 3.87
C GLU A 227 -31.94 -22.79 2.55
N LYS A 228 -32.55 -21.74 1.96
CA LYS A 228 -33.42 -21.85 0.79
C LYS A 228 -32.69 -21.61 -0.53
N SER A 229 -31.48 -21.05 -0.49
CA SER A 229 -30.69 -20.83 -1.69
C SER A 229 -30.16 -22.15 -2.25
N ALA A 230 -30.38 -22.36 -3.55
CA ALA A 230 -29.81 -23.48 -4.27
C ALA A 230 -28.31 -23.30 -4.56
N ARG A 231 -27.68 -22.21 -4.10
CA ARG A 231 -26.26 -21.87 -4.33
C ARG A 231 -25.35 -22.47 -3.25
N LEU A 232 -24.17 -22.93 -3.67
CA LEU A 232 -23.11 -23.32 -2.74
C LEU A 232 -22.59 -22.09 -2.00
N PHE A 233 -22.00 -22.25 -0.81
CA PHE A 233 -21.47 -21.11 -0.05
C PHE A 233 -20.45 -20.30 -0.87
N GLY A 234 -19.52 -20.97 -1.53
CA GLY A 234 -18.52 -20.34 -2.39
C GLY A 234 -19.13 -19.63 -3.61
N GLU A 235 -20.28 -20.08 -4.12
CA GLU A 235 -20.99 -19.41 -5.22
C GLU A 235 -21.64 -18.11 -4.73
N SER A 236 -22.21 -18.08 -3.53
CA SER A 236 -22.76 -16.85 -2.94
C SER A 236 -21.67 -15.82 -2.63
N VAL A 237 -20.51 -16.27 -2.14
CA VAL A 237 -19.33 -15.41 -1.97
C VAL A 237 -18.87 -14.86 -3.33
N ASN A 238 -18.78 -15.72 -4.35
CA ASN A 238 -18.37 -15.28 -5.69
C ASN A 238 -19.35 -14.27 -6.29
N LEU A 239 -20.65 -14.47 -6.11
CA LEU A 239 -21.65 -13.50 -6.56
C LEU A 239 -21.49 -12.15 -5.86
N ALA A 240 -21.23 -12.15 -4.54
CA ALA A 240 -21.04 -10.92 -3.79
C ALA A 240 -19.86 -10.10 -4.34
N VAL A 241 -18.73 -10.75 -4.62
CA VAL A 241 -17.56 -10.10 -5.22
C VAL A 241 -17.88 -9.51 -6.60
N ASN A 242 -18.66 -10.21 -7.42
CA ASN A 242 -19.08 -9.70 -8.73
C ASN A 242 -20.04 -8.50 -8.62
N GLN A 243 -20.96 -8.53 -7.65
CA GLN A 243 -21.90 -7.43 -7.39
C GLN A 243 -21.19 -6.15 -6.94
N THR A 244 -20.08 -6.27 -6.23
CA THR A 244 -19.30 -5.12 -5.77
C THR A 244 -18.19 -4.71 -6.72
N LEU A 245 -17.83 -5.53 -7.71
CA LEU A 245 -16.68 -5.33 -8.60
C LEU A 245 -16.65 -3.93 -9.25
N VAL A 246 -17.76 -3.51 -9.86
CA VAL A 246 -17.83 -2.19 -10.53
C VAL A 246 -17.66 -1.05 -9.52
N ARG A 247 -18.23 -1.18 -8.31
CA ARG A 247 -18.06 -0.21 -7.24
C ARG A 247 -16.60 -0.13 -6.80
N SER A 248 -15.95 -1.27 -6.55
CA SER A 248 -14.55 -1.34 -6.11
C SER A 248 -13.61 -0.75 -7.16
N ILE A 249 -13.82 -1.07 -8.45
CA ILE A 249 -13.07 -0.48 -9.56
C ILE A 249 -13.29 1.03 -9.61
N ASN A 250 -14.54 1.51 -9.61
CA ASN A 250 -14.84 2.93 -9.71
C ASN A 250 -14.23 3.72 -8.55
N THR A 251 -14.36 3.23 -7.32
CA THR A 251 -13.79 3.89 -6.14
C THR A 251 -12.27 3.97 -6.28
N SER A 252 -11.62 2.87 -6.71
CA SER A 252 -10.17 2.81 -6.89
C SER A 252 -9.67 3.73 -7.99
N VAL A 253 -10.37 3.80 -9.14
CA VAL A 253 -10.01 4.71 -10.24
C VAL A 253 -10.19 6.16 -9.83
N VAL A 254 -11.31 6.50 -9.18
CA VAL A 254 -11.59 7.87 -8.70
C VAL A 254 -10.57 8.31 -7.66
N ALA A 255 -10.07 7.40 -6.82
CA ALA A 255 -8.98 7.69 -5.88
C ALA A 255 -7.61 7.77 -6.57
N ALA A 256 -7.32 6.87 -7.52
CA ALA A 256 -6.02 6.79 -8.18
C ALA A 256 -5.75 7.96 -9.13
N LEU A 257 -6.79 8.54 -9.77
CA LEU A 257 -6.60 9.60 -10.75
C LEU A 257 -6.03 10.91 -10.14
N PRO A 258 -6.60 11.49 -9.07
CA PRO A 258 -6.03 12.68 -8.44
C PRO A 258 -4.66 12.42 -7.81
N VAL A 259 -4.51 11.29 -7.13
CA VAL A 259 -3.24 10.91 -6.49
C VAL A 259 -2.16 10.69 -7.55
N GLY A 260 -2.50 10.03 -8.65
CA GLY A 260 -1.63 9.87 -9.81
C GLY A 260 -1.28 11.23 -10.42
N ALA A 261 -2.24 12.13 -10.60
CA ALA A 261 -1.97 13.48 -11.08
C ALA A 261 -0.97 14.22 -10.17
N VAL A 262 -1.15 14.17 -8.85
CA VAL A 262 -0.19 14.75 -7.89
C VAL A 262 1.17 14.07 -7.97
N LEU A 263 1.22 12.73 -8.09
CA LEU A 263 2.46 11.99 -8.24
C LEU A 263 3.22 12.38 -9.51
N PHE A 264 2.57 12.37 -10.68
CA PHE A 264 3.21 12.67 -11.95
C PHE A 264 3.53 14.16 -12.10
N ILE A 265 2.63 15.07 -11.73
CA ILE A 265 2.90 16.51 -11.79
C ILE A 265 3.94 16.91 -10.72
N GLY A 266 3.82 16.36 -9.51
CA GLY A 266 4.76 16.60 -8.42
C GLY A 266 6.17 16.11 -8.74
N ALA A 267 6.29 14.89 -9.32
CA ALA A 267 7.57 14.27 -9.61
C ALA A 267 8.25 14.86 -10.85
N PHE A 268 7.49 15.21 -11.89
CA PHE A 268 8.07 15.65 -13.16
C PHE A 268 8.10 17.16 -13.35
N TRP A 269 7.19 17.93 -12.73
CA TRP A 269 7.01 19.36 -13.02
C TRP A 269 7.26 20.30 -11.85
N LEU A 270 6.88 19.92 -10.63
CA LEU A 270 6.90 20.85 -9.48
C LEU A 270 8.06 20.63 -8.50
N GLY A 271 8.77 19.50 -8.58
CA GLY A 271 9.85 19.18 -7.65
C GLY A 271 9.38 19.11 -6.19
N ALA A 272 8.13 18.69 -5.98
CA ALA A 272 7.47 18.68 -4.66
C ALA A 272 7.68 17.32 -3.97
N GLU A 273 8.89 17.07 -3.48
CA GLU A 273 9.34 15.75 -3.01
C GLU A 273 8.48 15.14 -1.90
N SER A 274 8.12 15.93 -0.87
CA SER A 274 7.29 15.43 0.23
C SER A 274 5.90 15.01 -0.24
N LEU A 275 5.34 15.67 -1.25
CA LEU A 275 4.06 15.30 -1.84
C LEU A 275 4.20 14.08 -2.76
N THR A 276 5.32 13.93 -3.46
CA THR A 276 5.57 12.75 -4.30
C THR A 276 5.73 11.49 -3.47
N ASP A 277 6.39 11.56 -2.31
CA ASP A 277 6.59 10.40 -1.42
C ASP A 277 5.27 9.85 -0.88
N ILE A 278 4.39 10.74 -0.43
CA ILE A 278 3.05 10.38 0.05
C ILE A 278 2.18 9.90 -1.11
N SER A 279 2.23 10.59 -2.26
CA SER A 279 1.38 10.25 -3.40
C SER A 279 1.77 8.92 -4.03
N LEU A 280 3.06 8.59 -4.06
CA LEU A 280 3.55 7.31 -4.55
C LEU A 280 3.03 6.14 -3.69
N SER A 281 3.11 6.26 -2.36
CA SER A 281 2.69 5.21 -1.43
C SER A 281 1.20 4.97 -1.55
N ILE A 282 0.41 6.03 -1.62
CA ILE A 282 -1.03 5.94 -1.85
C ILE A 282 -1.33 5.36 -3.24
N PHE A 283 -0.64 5.81 -4.29
CA PHE A 283 -0.91 5.35 -5.67
C PHE A 283 -0.64 3.86 -5.85
N VAL A 284 0.56 3.39 -5.47
CA VAL A 284 0.92 1.96 -5.49
C VAL A 284 -0.05 1.18 -4.62
N GLY A 285 -0.30 1.70 -3.42
CA GLY A 285 -1.21 1.10 -2.46
C GLY A 285 -2.62 0.90 -3.04
N ILE A 286 -3.19 1.88 -3.76
CA ILE A 286 -4.53 1.76 -4.37
C ILE A 286 -4.57 0.58 -5.33
N LEU A 287 -3.58 0.47 -6.22
CA LEU A 287 -3.51 -0.61 -7.20
C LEU A 287 -3.46 -1.99 -6.53
N VAL A 288 -2.63 -2.12 -5.49
CA VAL A 288 -2.48 -3.36 -4.73
C VAL A 288 -3.75 -3.65 -3.91
N ALA A 289 -4.37 -2.64 -3.31
CA ALA A 289 -5.60 -2.78 -2.52
C ALA A 289 -6.78 -3.28 -3.36
N THR A 290 -6.96 -2.74 -4.57
CA THR A 290 -8.02 -3.20 -5.48
C THR A 290 -7.86 -4.69 -5.81
N TYR A 291 -6.62 -5.14 -6.01
CA TYR A 291 -6.33 -6.55 -6.23
C TYR A 291 -6.57 -7.38 -4.96
N SER A 292 -6.02 -6.95 -3.83
CA SER A 292 -6.01 -7.75 -2.60
C SER A 292 -7.42 -8.05 -2.08
N THR A 293 -8.32 -7.07 -2.08
CA THR A 293 -9.70 -7.27 -1.63
C THR A 293 -10.44 -8.34 -2.44
N LEU A 294 -10.37 -8.23 -3.78
CA LEU A 294 -11.17 -9.02 -4.71
C LEU A 294 -10.59 -10.43 -4.93
N PHE A 295 -9.27 -10.55 -5.00
CA PHE A 295 -8.58 -11.77 -5.39
C PHE A 295 -7.98 -12.54 -4.20
N VAL A 296 -7.77 -11.88 -3.05
CA VAL A 296 -7.16 -12.50 -1.87
C VAL A 296 -8.17 -12.59 -0.72
N ALA A 297 -8.65 -11.46 -0.20
CA ALA A 297 -9.44 -11.42 1.03
C ALA A 297 -10.77 -12.19 0.91
N ALA A 298 -11.56 -11.95 -0.14
CA ALA A 298 -12.85 -12.63 -0.32
C ALA A 298 -12.71 -14.15 -0.58
N PRO A 299 -11.83 -14.62 -1.49
CA PRO A 299 -11.57 -16.06 -1.64
C PRO A 299 -11.01 -16.72 -0.37
N LEU A 300 -10.19 -16.01 0.40
CA LEU A 300 -9.63 -16.50 1.66
C LEU A 300 -10.73 -16.68 2.73
N TYR A 301 -11.66 -15.73 2.82
CA TYR A 301 -12.84 -15.87 3.67
C TYR A 301 -13.68 -17.11 3.30
N SER A 302 -13.91 -17.32 1.99
CA SER A 302 -14.59 -18.53 1.50
C SER A 302 -13.87 -19.80 1.98
N LEU A 303 -12.53 -19.86 1.87
CA LEU A 303 -11.74 -21.01 2.33
C LEU A 303 -11.89 -21.27 3.83
N PHE A 304 -11.90 -20.21 4.65
CA PHE A 304 -12.02 -20.34 6.11
C PHE A 304 -13.39 -20.87 6.57
N ARG A 305 -14.46 -20.60 5.82
CA ARG A 305 -15.82 -21.02 6.18
C ARG A 305 -16.28 -22.29 5.49
N GLU A 306 -15.89 -22.54 4.24
CA GLU A 306 -16.25 -23.78 3.53
C GLU A 306 -15.74 -25.04 4.23
N ASN A 307 -14.74 -24.91 5.10
CA ASN A 307 -14.25 -26.02 5.90
C ASN A 307 -15.14 -26.40 7.09
N GLU A 308 -16.15 -25.62 7.41
CA GLU A 308 -17.03 -25.87 8.56
C GLU A 308 -18.01 -27.03 8.31
N PRO A 309 -18.22 -27.91 9.30
CA PRO A 309 -19.08 -29.09 9.13
C PRO A 309 -20.50 -28.77 8.65
N GLN A 310 -21.10 -27.71 9.20
CA GLN A 310 -22.46 -27.29 8.86
C GLN A 310 -22.58 -26.85 7.39
N LEU A 311 -21.61 -26.05 6.91
CA LEU A 311 -21.57 -25.58 5.54
C LEU A 311 -21.22 -26.72 4.56
N LYS A 312 -20.30 -27.62 4.92
CA LYS A 312 -20.01 -28.81 4.12
C LYS A 312 -21.24 -29.69 3.93
N ALA A 313 -21.98 -29.96 5.01
CA ALA A 313 -23.19 -30.78 4.96
C ALA A 313 -24.29 -30.11 4.11
N ARG A 314 -24.48 -28.79 4.26
CA ARG A 314 -25.40 -28.02 3.42
C ARG A 314 -25.02 -28.09 1.94
N ASP A 315 -23.76 -27.80 1.62
CA ASP A 315 -23.28 -27.79 0.24
C ASP A 315 -23.30 -29.20 -0.39
N ALA A 316 -23.08 -30.27 0.39
CA ALA A 316 -23.26 -31.64 -0.07
C ALA A 316 -24.72 -31.94 -0.45
N ARG A 317 -25.69 -31.58 0.41
CA ARG A 317 -27.13 -31.72 0.12
C ARG A 317 -27.54 -30.98 -1.16
N ILE A 318 -27.02 -29.77 -1.37
CA ILE A 318 -27.28 -28.98 -2.58
C ILE A 318 -26.69 -29.68 -3.83
N ARG A 319 -25.46 -30.21 -3.75
CA ARG A 319 -24.86 -30.96 -4.87
C ARG A 319 -25.67 -32.21 -5.21
N GLU A 320 -26.14 -32.95 -4.21
CA GLU A 320 -27.00 -34.13 -4.40
C GLU A 320 -28.38 -33.79 -4.95
N ALA A 321 -28.97 -32.66 -4.55
CA ALA A 321 -30.23 -32.18 -5.13
C ALA A 321 -30.04 -31.80 -6.61
N ARG A 322 -28.95 -31.11 -6.95
CA ARG A 322 -28.61 -30.75 -8.33
C ARG A 322 -28.33 -31.97 -9.19
N SER A 323 -27.61 -32.98 -8.69
CA SER A 323 -27.33 -34.20 -9.45
C SER A 323 -28.61 -35.00 -9.73
N ARG A 324 -29.54 -35.08 -8.77
CA ARG A 324 -30.85 -35.71 -9.00
C ARG A 324 -31.68 -34.98 -10.06
N ALA A 325 -31.78 -33.65 -9.97
CA ALA A 325 -32.50 -32.85 -10.95
C ALA A 325 -31.88 -32.93 -12.36
N ALA A 326 -30.57 -33.11 -12.48
CA ALA A 326 -29.88 -33.27 -13.76
C ALA A 326 -30.04 -34.66 -14.40
N VAL A 327 -30.50 -35.66 -13.64
CA VAL A 327 -30.76 -37.03 -14.12
C VAL A 327 -32.22 -37.21 -14.55
N GLU A 328 -33.12 -36.33 -14.12
CA GLU A 328 -34.56 -36.33 -14.49
C GLU A 328 -34.87 -35.54 -15.78
N VAL A 329 -33.86 -34.97 -16.44
CA VAL A 329 -33.95 -34.24 -17.72
C VAL A 329 -33.25 -35.04 -18.82
#